data_AF-A0A427KLU3-F1
#
_entry.id   AF-A0A427KLU3-F1
#
_cell.length_a   1.000
_cell.length_b   1.000
_cell.length_c   1.000
_cell.angle_alpha   90.00
_cell.angle_beta   90.00
_cell.angle_gamma   90.00
#
_symmetry.space_group_name_H-M   'P 1'
#
loop_
_entity.id
_entity.type
_entity.pdbx_description
1 polymer ?
#
loop_
_entity_poly.entity_id
_entity_poly.type
_entity_poly.pdbx_seq_one_letter_code
_entity_poly.pdbx_strand_id
1 'polypeptide(L)'
;MLHHSQAMSLDDIYLEDIPHIIHPDKAAADLADTALPNRIIQEWNLPQGYTRFVSRYQPFHWQQPWMAYRDTLNDIKSGKLVLLRKDVTGHAISGVLTTSGDLRNNLPLFLQTRLSYLISRQLKRPGYHVRTAAPTQHAQAAKTINSKTAGRLLAAGGIYNGNIEGFHQTAQQLGGDAPAGYNQVMDNKGMIIAATSVAAGLGLGRLGAASELSNLHVLGKVEGEYSMIKPGPLSERFAETFSGGAYKEITLSQDTTFFRGGQSGTELGRFFSYERPLGVLQTRVDKAVLPKWPDGSESVIDSFYEIKIPAGSKVYVGEVGYQSDIFPGGTEQVVIPAPWEIPGVETVNFGGLK
;
A
#
# COMPACT_ATOMS: atom_id res chain seq x y z
N MET A 1 10.35 -14.48 -18.90
CA MET A 1 9.33 -14.07 -19.90
C MET A 1 8.11 -13.37 -19.30
N LEU A 2 7.80 -13.55 -18.00
CA LEU A 2 6.59 -12.99 -17.35
C LEU A 2 6.68 -11.50 -16.97
N HIS A 3 7.84 -10.87 -17.08
CA HIS A 3 8.06 -9.44 -16.74
C HIS A 3 7.43 -8.42 -17.66
N HIS A 4 7.24 -8.84 -18.90
CA HIS A 4 6.64 -8.00 -19.94
C HIS A 4 5.12 -8.16 -19.96
N SER A 5 4.52 -8.58 -18.85
CA SER A 5 3.07 -8.63 -18.70
C SER A 5 2.60 -7.99 -17.40
N GLN A 6 1.32 -7.60 -17.39
CA GLN A 6 0.61 -7.03 -16.26
C GLN A 6 -0.65 -7.86 -15.98
N ALA A 7 -0.94 -8.08 -14.71
CA ALA A 7 -2.17 -8.74 -14.27
C ALA A 7 -3.28 -7.70 -14.06
N MET A 8 -4.47 -7.95 -14.59
CA MET A 8 -5.62 -7.05 -14.48
C MET A 8 -6.91 -7.83 -14.17
N SER A 9 -7.81 -7.18 -13.43
CA SER A 9 -9.17 -7.72 -13.23
C SER A 9 -9.90 -7.75 -14.57
N LEU A 10 -10.80 -8.73 -14.75
CA LEU A 10 -11.68 -8.82 -15.92
C LEU A 10 -12.48 -7.53 -16.16
N ASP A 11 -12.87 -6.85 -15.07
CA ASP A 11 -13.69 -5.63 -15.12
C ASP A 11 -12.91 -4.41 -15.63
N ASP A 12 -11.57 -4.43 -15.51
CA ASP A 12 -10.67 -3.33 -15.89
C ASP A 12 -10.22 -3.40 -17.37
N ILE A 13 -10.70 -4.41 -18.11
CA ILE A 13 -10.40 -4.62 -19.53
C ILE A 13 -11.37 -3.82 -20.40
N TYR A 14 -10.82 -3.22 -21.45
CA TYR A 14 -11.50 -2.49 -22.52
C TYR A 14 -11.12 -3.01 -23.91
N LEU A 15 -11.79 -2.49 -24.94
CA LEU A 15 -11.66 -2.95 -26.33
C LEU A 15 -10.20 -2.93 -26.84
N GLU A 16 -9.44 -1.88 -26.49
CA GLU A 16 -8.05 -1.74 -26.90
C GLU A 16 -7.10 -2.76 -26.25
N ASP A 17 -7.49 -3.38 -25.14
CA ASP A 17 -6.67 -4.34 -24.42
C ASP A 17 -6.71 -5.74 -25.06
N ILE A 18 -7.79 -6.06 -25.80
CA ILE A 18 -8.07 -7.40 -26.33
C ILE A 18 -6.89 -8.00 -27.10
N PRO A 19 -6.19 -7.27 -28.00
CA PRO A 19 -5.05 -7.81 -28.74
C PRO A 19 -3.84 -8.18 -27.85
N HIS A 20 -3.77 -7.61 -26.65
CA HIS A 20 -2.65 -7.78 -25.73
C HIS A 20 -2.85 -8.93 -24.73
N ILE A 21 -4.09 -9.42 -24.57
CA ILE A 21 -4.43 -10.49 -23.64
C ILE A 21 -3.71 -11.80 -24.02
N ILE A 22 -3.00 -12.37 -23.06
CA ILE A 22 -2.42 -13.71 -23.15
C ILE A 22 -3.54 -14.73 -22.93
N HIS A 23 -3.60 -15.77 -23.77
CA HIS A 23 -4.57 -16.83 -23.60
C HIS A 23 -4.51 -17.44 -22.18
N PRO A 24 -5.66 -17.61 -21.48
CA PRO A 24 -5.69 -18.09 -20.09
C PRO A 24 -4.91 -19.39 -19.84
N ASP A 25 -5.03 -20.39 -20.72
CA ASP A 25 -4.25 -21.64 -20.60
C ASP A 25 -2.74 -21.40 -20.65
N LYS A 26 -2.29 -20.49 -21.52
CA LYS A 26 -0.87 -20.14 -21.64
C LYS A 26 -0.39 -19.37 -20.41
N ALA A 27 -1.17 -18.38 -19.98
CA ALA A 27 -0.89 -17.62 -18.76
C ALA A 27 -0.82 -18.54 -17.53
N ALA A 28 -1.75 -19.49 -17.41
CA ALA A 28 -1.77 -20.46 -16.32
C ALA A 28 -0.61 -21.45 -16.40
N ALA A 29 -0.22 -21.90 -17.59
CA ALA A 29 0.93 -22.76 -17.77
C ALA A 29 2.23 -22.05 -17.39
N ASP A 30 2.40 -20.79 -17.80
CA ASP A 30 3.61 -20.02 -17.49
C ASP A 30 3.75 -19.71 -15.99
N LEU A 31 2.63 -19.64 -15.26
CA LEU A 31 2.60 -19.41 -13.82
C LEU A 31 2.42 -20.69 -12.98
N ALA A 32 2.31 -21.87 -13.60
CA ALA A 32 1.98 -23.11 -12.90
C ALA A 32 2.98 -23.45 -11.79
N ASP A 33 4.27 -23.15 -12.01
CA ASP A 33 5.33 -23.36 -11.02
C ASP A 33 5.10 -22.57 -9.73
N THR A 34 4.41 -21.43 -9.76
CA THR A 34 4.13 -20.62 -8.57
C THR A 34 3.16 -21.29 -7.60
N ALA A 35 2.37 -22.25 -8.09
CA ALA A 35 1.36 -22.98 -7.32
C ALA A 35 1.87 -24.34 -6.80
N LEU A 36 3.18 -24.59 -6.85
CA LEU A 36 3.79 -25.82 -6.32
C LEU A 36 4.30 -25.62 -4.88
N PRO A 37 4.22 -26.65 -4.01
CA PRO A 37 4.77 -26.57 -2.67
C PRO A 37 6.30 -26.43 -2.70
N ASN A 38 6.86 -25.79 -1.66
CA ASN A 38 8.31 -25.62 -1.46
C ASN A 38 9.05 -24.85 -2.58
N ARG A 39 8.34 -24.03 -3.36
CA ARG A 39 8.97 -23.14 -4.33
C ARG A 39 9.36 -21.82 -3.67
N ILE A 40 10.59 -21.38 -3.94
CA ILE A 40 11.03 -20.01 -3.64
C ILE A 40 10.55 -19.13 -4.79
N ILE A 41 9.53 -18.32 -4.53
CA ILE A 41 8.96 -17.42 -5.52
C ILE A 41 9.74 -16.12 -5.48
N GLN A 42 10.37 -15.79 -6.59
CA GLN A 42 10.99 -14.48 -6.79
C GLN A 42 9.90 -13.55 -7.32
N GLU A 43 9.43 -12.61 -6.51
CA GLU A 43 8.33 -11.72 -6.88
C GLU A 43 8.68 -10.82 -8.07
N TRP A 44 9.95 -10.41 -8.15
CA TRP A 44 10.58 -9.83 -9.33
C TRP A 44 10.83 -10.85 -10.45
N ASN A 45 10.06 -11.95 -10.54
CA ASN A 45 9.87 -12.80 -11.73
C ASN A 45 8.41 -12.88 -12.20
N LEU A 46 7.48 -12.23 -11.50
CA LEU A 46 6.05 -12.30 -11.75
C LEU A 46 5.54 -11.14 -12.61
N PRO A 47 4.38 -11.29 -13.26
CA PRO A 47 3.72 -10.17 -13.96
C PRO A 47 3.46 -8.99 -13.03
N GLN A 48 3.54 -7.77 -13.56
CA GLN A 48 3.28 -6.57 -12.77
C GLN A 48 1.85 -6.62 -12.18
N GLY A 49 1.74 -6.34 -10.88
CA GLY A 49 0.46 -6.34 -10.18
C GLY A 49 -0.08 -7.72 -9.81
N TYR A 50 0.56 -8.82 -10.25
CA TYR A 50 0.10 -10.19 -9.95
C TYR A 50 0.07 -10.47 -8.45
N THR A 51 1.09 -10.06 -7.70
CA THR A 51 1.16 -10.23 -6.23
C THR A 51 -0.03 -9.61 -5.51
N ARG A 52 -0.60 -8.50 -6.01
CA ARG A 52 -1.81 -7.87 -5.44
C ARG A 52 -3.01 -8.81 -5.46
N PHE A 53 -3.15 -9.63 -6.50
CA PHE A 53 -4.23 -10.62 -6.60
C PHE A 53 -3.96 -11.82 -5.69
N VAL A 54 -2.70 -12.27 -5.60
CA VAL A 54 -2.27 -13.32 -4.67
C VAL A 54 -2.56 -12.95 -3.22
N SER A 55 -2.29 -11.70 -2.83
CA SER A 55 -2.51 -11.21 -1.47
C SER A 55 -3.97 -11.32 -0.99
N ARG A 56 -4.95 -11.35 -1.90
CA ARG A 56 -6.37 -11.56 -1.54
C ARG A 56 -6.62 -12.95 -0.93
N TYR A 57 -5.81 -13.94 -1.31
CA TYR A 57 -5.95 -15.31 -0.85
C TYR A 57 -5.00 -15.69 0.30
N GLN A 58 -3.98 -14.87 0.58
CA GLN A 58 -3.02 -15.12 1.65
C GLN A 58 -3.67 -15.33 3.04
N PRO A 59 -4.70 -14.57 3.45
CA PRO A 59 -5.35 -14.79 4.75
C PRO A 59 -5.98 -16.18 4.92
N PHE A 60 -6.44 -16.80 3.83
CA PHE A 60 -7.05 -18.13 3.87
C PHE A 60 -6.02 -19.26 3.92
N HIS A 61 -4.75 -18.97 3.59
CA HIS A 61 -3.70 -19.97 3.33
C HIS A 61 -2.40 -19.71 4.11
N TRP A 62 -2.50 -19.11 5.29
CA TRP A 62 -1.37 -18.73 6.15
C TRP A 62 -0.35 -19.87 6.42
N GLN A 63 -0.81 -21.13 6.54
CA GLN A 63 0.07 -22.29 6.72
C GLN A 63 0.65 -22.85 5.41
N GLN A 64 0.08 -22.48 4.26
CA GLN A 64 0.46 -23.00 2.95
C GLN A 64 0.41 -21.89 1.89
N PRO A 65 1.37 -20.94 1.89
CA PRO A 65 1.33 -19.75 1.04
C PRO A 65 1.17 -20.03 -0.47
N TRP A 66 1.67 -21.17 -0.95
CA TRP A 66 1.52 -21.61 -2.34
C TRP A 66 0.05 -21.83 -2.75
N MET A 67 -0.86 -22.08 -1.81
CA MET A 67 -2.29 -22.20 -2.11
C MET A 67 -2.92 -20.86 -2.55
N ALA A 68 -2.38 -19.72 -2.08
CA ALA A 68 -2.84 -18.40 -2.55
C ALA A 68 -2.49 -18.18 -4.04
N TYR A 69 -1.32 -18.67 -4.47
CA TYR A 69 -0.94 -18.68 -5.88
C TYR A 69 -1.80 -19.66 -6.69
N ARG A 70 -2.12 -20.83 -6.13
CA ARG A 70 -3.04 -21.79 -6.76
C ARG A 70 -4.42 -21.19 -7.00
N ASP A 71 -4.99 -20.49 -6.03
CA ASP A 71 -6.32 -19.89 -6.16
C ASP A 71 -6.29 -18.72 -7.15
N THR A 72 -5.23 -17.92 -7.13
CA THR A 72 -5.02 -16.88 -8.16
C THR A 72 -4.87 -17.48 -9.57
N LEU A 73 -4.24 -18.65 -9.69
CA LEU A 73 -4.15 -19.39 -10.94
C LEU A 73 -5.53 -19.88 -11.42
N ASN A 74 -6.43 -20.23 -10.49
CA ASN A 74 -7.82 -20.58 -10.81
C ASN A 74 -8.60 -19.37 -11.31
N ASP A 75 -8.32 -18.17 -10.82
CA ASP A 75 -8.89 -16.93 -11.37
C ASP A 75 -8.43 -16.67 -12.80
N ILE A 76 -7.16 -16.98 -13.13
CA ILE A 76 -6.67 -16.93 -14.52
C ILE A 76 -7.40 -17.96 -15.38
N LYS A 77 -7.44 -19.23 -14.94
CA LYS A 77 -8.10 -20.33 -15.68
C LYS A 77 -9.60 -20.08 -15.90
N SER A 78 -10.28 -19.44 -14.95
CA SER A 78 -11.69 -19.07 -15.09
C SER A 78 -11.90 -17.80 -15.91
N GLY A 79 -10.84 -17.02 -16.17
CA GLY A 79 -10.91 -15.78 -16.94
C GLY A 79 -11.34 -14.56 -16.12
N LYS A 80 -11.37 -14.64 -14.79
CA LYS A 80 -11.63 -13.52 -13.87
C LYS A 80 -10.41 -12.60 -13.73
N LEU A 81 -9.22 -13.16 -13.91
CA LEU A 81 -7.94 -12.46 -13.94
C LEU A 81 -7.30 -12.68 -15.30
N VAL A 82 -6.78 -11.62 -15.91
CA VAL A 82 -6.10 -11.69 -17.20
C VAL A 82 -4.67 -11.20 -17.09
N LEU A 83 -3.81 -11.69 -17.99
CA LEU A 83 -2.49 -11.13 -18.20
C LEU A 83 -2.44 -10.40 -19.55
N LEU A 84 -2.02 -9.14 -19.54
CA LEU A 84 -1.82 -8.34 -20.74
C LEU A 84 -0.32 -8.20 -20.99
N ARG A 85 0.11 -8.33 -22.25
CA ARG A 85 1.49 -8.06 -22.65
C ARG A 85 1.71 -6.56 -22.80
N LYS A 86 2.86 -6.08 -22.34
CA LYS A 86 3.27 -4.67 -22.43
C LYS A 86 3.91 -4.33 -23.77
N ASP A 87 4.73 -5.24 -24.29
CA ASP A 87 5.56 -4.98 -25.47
C ASP A 87 5.41 -6.08 -26.51
N VAL A 88 4.41 -5.99 -27.40
CA VAL A 88 4.43 -6.79 -28.65
C VAL A 88 3.77 -6.01 -29.80
N THR A 89 4.58 -5.60 -30.77
CA THR A 89 4.17 -5.20 -32.11
C THR A 89 3.75 -6.44 -32.90
N GLY A 90 2.46 -6.82 -32.83
CA GLY A 90 1.88 -7.87 -33.70
C GLY A 90 0.79 -8.74 -33.06
N HIS A 91 -0.03 -9.38 -33.91
CA HIS A 91 -1.05 -10.37 -33.52
C HIS A 91 -0.38 -11.58 -32.86
N ALA A 92 -0.82 -11.96 -31.66
CA ALA A 92 -0.20 -13.05 -30.93
C ALA A 92 -0.79 -14.39 -31.30
N ILE A 93 0.09 -15.31 -31.68
CA ILE A 93 -0.22 -16.73 -31.92
C ILE A 93 -0.86 -17.38 -30.67
N SER A 94 -0.67 -16.81 -29.48
CA SER A 94 -1.20 -17.27 -28.19
C SER A 94 -2.10 -16.24 -27.48
N GLY A 95 -2.79 -15.38 -28.24
CA GLY A 95 -3.77 -14.43 -27.69
C GLY A 95 -5.20 -14.98 -27.63
N VAL A 96 -6.16 -14.11 -27.33
CA VAL A 96 -7.61 -14.46 -27.28
C VAL A 96 -8.30 -14.36 -28.64
N LEU A 97 -7.59 -13.87 -29.66
CA LEU A 97 -8.07 -13.73 -31.03
C LEU A 97 -7.53 -14.85 -31.93
N THR A 98 -8.32 -15.19 -32.95
CA THR A 98 -7.91 -15.98 -34.12
C THR A 98 -7.12 -15.11 -35.09
N THR A 99 -6.54 -15.70 -36.13
CA THR A 99 -5.87 -14.96 -37.20
C THR A 99 -6.81 -14.09 -38.04
N SER A 100 -8.11 -14.41 -38.07
CA SER A 100 -9.15 -13.57 -38.70
C SER A 100 -9.61 -12.40 -37.83
N GLY A 101 -9.18 -12.34 -36.56
CA GLY A 101 -9.58 -11.30 -35.61
C GLY A 101 -10.81 -11.65 -34.76
N ASP A 102 -11.39 -12.84 -34.92
CA ASP A 102 -12.51 -13.31 -34.11
C ASP A 102 -12.05 -13.83 -32.74
N LEU A 103 -12.92 -13.77 -31.73
CA LEU A 103 -12.65 -14.42 -30.44
C LEU A 103 -12.48 -15.93 -30.62
N ARG A 104 -11.48 -16.50 -29.93
CA ARG A 104 -11.33 -17.96 -29.89
C ARG A 104 -12.49 -18.61 -29.15
N ASN A 105 -12.85 -19.82 -29.57
CA ASN A 105 -13.98 -20.58 -29.02
C ASN A 105 -13.65 -21.35 -27.72
N ASN A 106 -12.38 -21.43 -27.35
CA ASN A 106 -11.89 -22.15 -26.17
C ASN A 106 -11.59 -21.21 -24.99
N LEU A 107 -12.18 -20.02 -24.97
CA LEU A 107 -12.00 -19.07 -23.88
C LEU A 107 -12.89 -19.44 -22.67
N PRO A 108 -12.43 -19.21 -21.43
CA PRO A 108 -13.25 -19.37 -20.24
C PRO A 108 -14.49 -18.47 -20.30
N LEU A 109 -15.61 -18.97 -19.77
CA LEU A 109 -16.92 -18.32 -19.90
C LEU A 109 -16.94 -16.85 -19.45
N PHE A 110 -16.30 -16.52 -18.31
CA PHE A 110 -16.26 -15.16 -17.79
C PHE A 110 -15.56 -14.21 -18.77
N LEU A 111 -14.39 -14.64 -19.28
CA LEU A 111 -13.62 -13.88 -20.25
C LEU A 111 -14.36 -13.76 -21.59
N GLN A 112 -14.88 -14.87 -22.11
CA GLN A 112 -15.63 -14.87 -23.37
C GLN A 112 -16.82 -13.90 -23.33
N THR A 113 -17.59 -13.93 -22.24
CA THR A 113 -18.76 -13.06 -22.04
C THR A 113 -18.34 -11.59 -22.01
N ARG A 114 -17.31 -11.25 -21.23
CA ARG A 114 -16.81 -9.87 -21.15
C ARG A 114 -16.29 -9.37 -22.48
N LEU A 115 -15.46 -10.16 -23.18
CA LEU A 115 -14.90 -9.74 -24.47
C LEU A 115 -15.99 -9.55 -25.53
N SER A 116 -16.97 -10.45 -25.58
CA SER A 116 -18.12 -10.33 -26.48
C SER A 116 -18.93 -9.06 -26.19
N TYR A 117 -19.10 -8.74 -24.90
CA TYR A 117 -19.75 -7.51 -24.47
C TYR A 117 -18.96 -6.26 -24.89
N LEU A 118 -17.63 -6.22 -24.67
CA LEU A 118 -16.77 -5.10 -25.07
C LEU A 118 -16.78 -4.87 -26.58
N ILE A 119 -16.72 -5.94 -27.39
CA ILE A 119 -16.77 -5.88 -28.85
C ILE A 119 -18.14 -5.39 -29.34
N SER A 120 -19.23 -5.97 -28.83
CA SER A 120 -20.59 -5.61 -29.26
C SER A 120 -20.96 -4.17 -28.89
N ARG A 121 -20.46 -3.67 -27.76
CA ARG A 121 -20.72 -2.32 -27.26
C ARG A 121 -19.65 -1.30 -27.65
N GLN A 122 -18.58 -1.74 -28.33
CA GLN A 122 -17.44 -0.90 -28.71
C GLN A 122 -16.87 -0.09 -27.51
N LEU A 123 -16.77 -0.74 -26.34
CA LEU A 123 -16.40 -0.08 -25.09
C LEU A 123 -14.89 0.14 -25.01
N LYS A 124 -14.49 1.39 -25.24
CA LYS A 124 -13.09 1.86 -25.10
C LYS A 124 -12.85 2.40 -23.69
N ARG A 125 -11.58 2.51 -23.28
CA ARG A 125 -11.25 3.20 -22.01
C ARG A 125 -11.93 4.57 -21.94
N PRO A 126 -12.48 4.95 -20.77
CA PRO A 126 -12.84 6.33 -20.50
C PRO A 126 -11.60 7.23 -20.65
N GLY A 127 -11.62 8.09 -21.65
CA GLY A 127 -10.59 9.10 -21.83
C GLY A 127 -10.78 10.21 -20.80
N TYR A 128 -9.99 10.21 -19.73
CA TYR A 128 -9.89 11.38 -18.86
C TYR A 128 -9.07 12.46 -19.56
N HIS A 129 -9.74 13.41 -20.21
CA HIS A 129 -9.09 14.63 -20.66
C HIS A 129 -8.84 15.53 -19.45
N VAL A 130 -7.63 15.44 -18.88
CA VAL A 130 -7.09 16.54 -18.09
C VAL A 130 -6.87 17.70 -19.06
N ARG A 131 -7.69 18.74 -18.97
CA ARG A 131 -7.47 19.99 -19.70
C ARG A 131 -6.14 20.56 -19.21
N THR A 132 -5.07 20.35 -19.96
CA THR A 132 -3.77 20.99 -19.69
C THR A 132 -3.95 22.50 -19.78
N ALA A 133 -3.99 23.16 -18.63
CA ALA A 133 -3.71 24.58 -18.56
C ALA A 133 -2.30 24.81 -19.13
N ALA A 134 -2.11 25.94 -19.81
CA ALA A 134 -0.81 26.36 -20.34
C ALA A 134 0.29 26.21 -19.27
N PRO A 135 1.53 25.86 -19.67
CA PRO A 135 2.58 25.50 -18.73
C PRO A 135 2.94 26.71 -17.84
N THR A 136 2.31 26.81 -16.68
CA THR A 136 2.90 27.49 -15.53
C THR A 136 4.14 26.70 -15.15
N GLN A 137 5.28 27.38 -15.02
CA GLN A 137 6.56 26.78 -14.65
C GLN A 137 6.42 25.95 -13.36
N HIS A 138 6.24 24.63 -13.49
CA HIS A 138 6.23 23.70 -12.38
C HIS A 138 7.67 23.35 -11.98
N ALA A 139 8.39 24.31 -11.40
CA ALA A 139 9.61 24.02 -10.63
C ALA A 139 9.30 23.29 -9.31
N GLN A 140 8.03 23.04 -8.99
CA GLN A 140 7.57 22.47 -7.71
C GLN A 140 7.27 20.98 -7.73
N ALA A 141 7.11 20.33 -8.89
CA ALA A 141 6.83 18.88 -8.96
C ALA A 141 8.08 18.00 -8.72
N ALA A 142 9.28 18.55 -8.94
CA ALA A 142 10.54 17.86 -8.65
C ALA A 142 10.90 17.85 -7.15
N LYS A 143 10.28 18.71 -6.33
CA LYS A 143 10.54 18.78 -4.89
C LYS A 143 10.03 17.58 -4.09
N THR A 144 9.01 16.88 -4.61
CA THR A 144 8.39 15.74 -3.90
C THR A 144 9.25 14.48 -4.00
N ILE A 145 9.93 14.28 -5.15
CA ILE A 145 10.77 13.11 -5.45
C ILE A 145 12.09 13.17 -4.67
N ASN A 146 12.62 14.37 -4.42
CA ASN A 146 13.90 14.58 -3.74
C ASN A 146 13.73 14.98 -2.25
N SER A 147 12.77 14.35 -1.58
CA SER A 147 12.37 14.63 -0.20
C SER A 147 13.04 13.71 0.83
N LYS A 148 13.00 14.07 2.13
CA LYS A 148 13.49 13.20 3.22
C LYS A 148 12.82 11.82 3.21
N THR A 149 11.51 11.77 2.91
CA THR A 149 10.75 10.51 2.86
C THR A 149 11.29 9.59 1.76
N ALA A 150 11.56 10.12 0.57
CA ALA A 150 12.20 9.35 -0.50
C ALA A 150 13.60 8.83 -0.07
N GLY A 151 14.38 9.68 0.61
CA GLY A 151 15.66 9.29 1.21
C GLY A 151 15.58 8.13 2.20
N ARG A 152 14.60 8.16 3.12
CA ARG A 152 14.37 7.10 4.12
C ARG A 152 13.96 5.79 3.47
N LEU A 153 13.10 5.84 2.45
CA LEU A 153 12.69 4.65 1.68
C LEU A 153 13.88 4.03 0.93
N LEU A 154 14.77 4.86 0.38
CA LEU A 154 15.99 4.36 -0.26
C LEU A 154 16.95 3.72 0.74
N ALA A 155 17.09 4.26 1.95
CA ALA A 155 17.89 3.63 3.00
C ALA A 155 17.32 2.26 3.39
N ALA A 156 16.00 2.16 3.55
CA ALA A 156 15.32 0.89 3.80
C ALA A 156 15.51 -0.09 2.63
N GLY A 157 15.36 0.37 1.39
CA GLY A 157 15.59 -0.42 0.17
C GLY A 157 17.03 -0.91 0.04
N GLY A 158 18.01 -0.08 0.38
CA GLY A 158 19.43 -0.45 0.37
C GLY A 158 19.77 -1.53 1.39
N ILE A 159 19.19 -1.46 2.59
CA ILE A 159 19.38 -2.48 3.63
C ILE A 159 18.67 -3.79 3.25
N TYR A 160 17.42 -3.71 2.78
CA TYR A 160 16.65 -4.88 2.33
C TYR A 160 17.35 -5.64 1.20
N ASN A 161 17.86 -4.92 0.21
CA ASN A 161 18.53 -5.52 -0.95
C ASN A 161 20.01 -5.84 -0.70
N GLY A 162 20.55 -5.55 0.50
CA GLY A 162 21.98 -5.68 0.78
C GLY A 162 22.87 -4.78 -0.09
N ASN A 163 22.30 -3.72 -0.69
CA ASN A 163 22.95 -2.80 -1.60
C ASN A 163 22.84 -1.36 -1.06
N ILE A 164 23.47 -1.13 0.09
CA ILE A 164 23.46 0.17 0.76
C ILE A 164 24.05 1.24 -0.17
N GLU A 165 25.19 0.94 -0.80
CA GLU A 165 25.94 1.90 -1.60
C GLU A 165 25.18 2.38 -2.86
N GLY A 166 24.53 1.47 -3.60
CA GLY A 166 23.75 1.84 -4.78
C GLY A 166 22.51 2.68 -4.46
N PHE A 167 21.84 2.38 -3.35
CA PHE A 167 20.68 3.16 -2.91
C PHE A 167 21.10 4.50 -2.28
N HIS A 168 22.25 4.58 -1.64
CA HIS A 168 22.84 5.84 -1.17
C HIS A 168 23.17 6.76 -2.36
N GLN A 169 23.81 6.21 -3.40
CA GLN A 169 24.07 6.95 -4.65
C GLN A 169 22.77 7.40 -5.31
N THR A 170 21.73 6.58 -5.29
CA THR A 170 20.40 6.95 -5.80
C THR A 170 19.82 8.13 -5.01
N ALA A 171 19.92 8.13 -3.68
CA ALA A 171 19.50 9.25 -2.84
C ALA A 171 20.31 10.53 -3.12
N GLN A 172 21.61 10.41 -3.37
CA GLN A 172 22.48 11.52 -3.79
C GLN A 172 22.09 12.10 -5.16
N GLN A 173 21.80 11.23 -6.13
CA GLN A 173 21.37 11.63 -7.47
C GLN A 173 19.99 12.28 -7.49
N LEU A 174 19.09 11.84 -6.61
CA LEU A 174 17.80 12.50 -6.38
C LEU A 174 17.97 13.91 -5.84
N GLY A 175 18.99 14.14 -5.01
CA GLY A 175 19.33 15.45 -4.45
C GLY A 175 18.27 15.96 -3.46
N GLY A 176 18.15 17.28 -3.31
CA GLY A 176 17.20 17.87 -2.36
C GLY A 176 17.44 17.42 -0.91
N ASP A 177 16.38 17.04 -0.21
CA ASP A 177 16.43 16.52 1.15
C ASP A 177 16.59 14.98 1.21
N ALA A 178 16.62 14.27 0.07
CA ALA A 178 16.74 12.81 0.04
C ALA A 178 18.06 12.29 0.66
N PRO A 179 19.25 12.89 0.43
CA PRO A 179 20.47 12.47 1.13
C PRO A 179 20.37 12.62 2.64
N ALA A 180 19.77 13.71 3.11
CA ALA A 180 19.57 13.94 4.55
C ALA A 180 18.60 12.92 5.16
N GLY A 181 17.51 12.59 4.45
CA GLY A 181 16.58 11.53 4.87
C GLY A 181 17.21 10.14 4.89
N TYR A 182 18.08 9.84 3.91
CA TYR A 182 18.84 8.60 3.84
C TYR A 182 19.83 8.48 5.03
N ASN A 183 20.65 9.51 5.23
CA ASN A 183 21.64 9.55 6.31
C ASN A 183 20.98 9.55 7.70
N GLN A 184 19.81 10.15 7.85
CA GLN A 184 19.05 10.08 9.11
C GLN A 184 18.74 8.64 9.54
N VAL A 185 18.55 7.72 8.59
CA VAL A 185 18.34 6.29 8.88
C VAL A 185 19.65 5.58 9.20
N MET A 186 20.74 5.95 8.52
CA MET A 186 22.05 5.28 8.61
C MET A 186 22.94 5.76 9.78
N ASP A 187 22.89 7.06 10.11
CA ASP A 187 23.78 7.72 11.10
C ASP A 187 23.22 7.68 12.53
N ASN A 188 21.90 7.65 12.66
CA ASN A 188 21.29 7.23 13.93
C ASN A 188 21.73 5.78 14.17
N LYS A 189 21.76 5.25 15.39
CA LYS A 189 22.09 3.82 15.66
C LYS A 189 20.99 2.86 15.13
N GLY A 190 20.57 3.06 13.89
CA GLY A 190 19.42 2.60 13.14
C GLY A 190 19.64 1.28 12.43
N MET A 191 20.59 0.47 12.89
CA MET A 191 20.50 -0.99 12.68
C MET A 191 19.16 -1.55 13.19
N ILE A 192 18.49 -0.84 14.10
CA ILE A 192 17.15 -1.20 14.61
C ILE A 192 16.02 -0.74 13.68
N ILE A 193 16.14 0.41 12.99
CA ILE A 193 15.04 1.02 12.22
C ILE A 193 14.79 0.26 10.90
N ALA A 194 15.82 -0.31 10.29
CA ALA A 194 15.61 -1.13 9.09
C ALA A 194 15.20 -2.58 9.40
N ALA A 195 15.51 -3.07 10.60
CA ALA A 195 15.05 -4.38 11.06
C ALA A 195 13.57 -4.36 11.48
N THR A 196 13.05 -3.25 12.00
CA THR A 196 11.70 -3.21 12.60
C THR A 196 10.57 -2.85 11.64
N SER A 197 10.84 -2.22 10.50
CA SER A 197 9.79 -1.90 9.51
C SER A 197 9.34 -3.11 8.68
N VAL A 198 10.06 -4.24 8.70
CA VAL A 198 9.70 -5.43 7.92
C VAL A 198 10.00 -6.77 8.63
N ALA A 199 10.08 -6.83 9.97
CA ALA A 199 10.20 -8.10 10.70
C ALA A 199 8.86 -8.82 10.93
N ALA A 200 7.94 -8.74 9.97
CA ALA A 200 6.73 -9.57 9.90
C ALA A 200 6.78 -10.49 8.67
N GLY A 201 7.90 -11.17 8.48
CA GLY A 201 8.07 -12.09 7.36
C GLY A 201 9.30 -12.98 7.49
N LEU A 202 9.11 -14.15 8.10
CA LEU A 202 10.00 -15.33 8.10
C LEU A 202 11.22 -15.26 9.04
N GLY A 203 11.14 -15.98 10.15
CA GLY A 203 12.24 -16.19 11.08
C GLY A 203 13.33 -17.12 10.54
N LEU A 204 14.58 -16.83 10.92
CA LEU A 204 15.68 -17.78 11.14
C LEU A 204 16.76 -17.05 11.96
N GLY A 205 17.19 -17.67 13.06
CA GLY A 205 17.75 -16.98 14.23
C GLY A 205 19.25 -16.70 14.25
N ARG A 206 19.66 -15.92 15.26
CA ARG A 206 20.93 -16.02 16.01
C ARG A 206 20.80 -15.39 17.41
N LEU A 207 20.70 -16.30 18.37
CA LEU A 207 20.83 -16.30 19.84
C LEU A 207 21.27 -15.01 20.58
N GLY A 208 20.48 -14.61 21.59
CA GLY A 208 20.97 -13.98 22.83
C GLY A 208 20.39 -12.60 23.20
N ALA A 209 20.24 -11.71 22.22
CA ALA A 209 19.74 -10.33 22.42
C ALA A 209 18.50 -9.99 21.56
N ALA A 210 18.03 -10.96 20.76
CA ALA A 210 16.99 -10.76 19.74
C ALA A 210 15.56 -10.69 20.29
N SER A 211 15.29 -11.24 21.49
CA SER A 211 13.93 -11.26 22.06
C SER A 211 13.45 -9.90 22.58
N GLU A 212 14.36 -8.98 22.89
CA GLU A 212 13.99 -7.59 23.22
C GLU A 212 13.84 -6.73 21.95
N LEU A 213 14.62 -7.02 20.90
CA LEU A 213 14.56 -6.31 19.61
C LEU A 213 13.28 -6.59 18.82
N SER A 214 12.67 -7.77 18.97
CA SER A 214 11.38 -8.09 18.34
C SER A 214 10.21 -7.28 18.89
N ASN A 215 10.36 -6.68 20.08
CA ASN A 215 9.33 -5.88 20.74
C ASN A 215 9.59 -4.38 20.59
N LEU A 216 10.35 -3.96 19.57
CA LEU A 216 10.63 -2.55 19.30
C LEU A 216 9.95 -2.11 18.00
N HIS A 217 9.31 -0.96 18.06
CA HIS A 217 8.78 -0.21 16.93
C HIS A 217 9.58 1.09 16.80
N VAL A 218 9.53 1.75 15.64
CA VAL A 218 10.20 3.05 15.42
C VAL A 218 9.79 4.12 16.45
N LEU A 219 8.62 3.95 17.07
CA LEU A 219 8.06 4.84 18.08
C LEU A 219 8.47 4.50 19.52
N GLY A 220 8.89 3.26 19.78
CA GLY A 220 9.20 2.80 21.14
C GLY A 220 8.90 1.32 21.35
N LYS A 221 8.58 0.94 22.58
CA LYS A 221 8.37 -0.45 22.97
C LYS A 221 6.99 -0.93 22.55
N VAL A 222 6.92 -2.04 21.83
CA VAL A 222 5.68 -2.77 21.52
C VAL A 222 5.24 -3.52 22.78
N GLU A 223 4.09 -3.14 23.31
CA GLU A 223 3.47 -3.79 24.47
C GLU A 223 2.56 -4.95 24.04
N GLY A 224 1.99 -4.88 22.83
CA GLY A 224 1.16 -5.95 22.29
C GLY A 224 0.79 -5.74 20.83
N GLU A 225 0.43 -6.84 20.17
CA GLU A 225 -0.13 -6.86 18.82
C GLU A 225 -1.50 -7.55 18.85
N TYR A 226 -2.48 -6.94 18.20
CA TYR A 226 -3.90 -7.27 18.30
C TYR A 226 -4.56 -7.32 16.92
N SER A 227 -5.70 -7.99 16.84
CA SER A 227 -6.52 -8.13 15.63
C SER A 227 -7.97 -8.43 16.01
N MET A 228 -8.88 -8.54 15.03
CA MET A 228 -10.26 -8.97 15.30
C MET A 228 -10.35 -10.33 16.03
N ILE A 229 -9.42 -11.26 15.77
CA ILE A 229 -9.41 -12.58 16.42
C ILE A 229 -8.54 -12.63 17.69
N LYS A 230 -7.79 -11.56 17.96
CA LYS A 230 -7.01 -11.36 19.19
C LYS A 230 -7.31 -9.94 19.72
N PRO A 231 -8.46 -9.75 20.39
CA PRO A 231 -8.87 -8.44 20.87
C PRO A 231 -7.83 -7.84 21.81
N GLY A 232 -7.70 -6.51 21.75
CA GLY A 232 -6.79 -5.75 22.59
C GLY A 232 -7.53 -4.73 23.46
N PRO A 233 -6.81 -3.75 24.01
CA PRO A 233 -7.37 -2.78 24.95
C PRO A 233 -8.21 -1.68 24.30
N LEU A 234 -8.18 -1.52 22.97
CA LEU A 234 -9.08 -0.59 22.28
C LEU A 234 -10.51 -1.15 22.25
N SER A 235 -11.50 -0.25 22.38
CA SER A 235 -12.89 -0.61 22.10
C SER A 235 -13.08 -1.04 20.65
N GLU A 236 -14.10 -1.84 20.39
CA GLU A 236 -14.44 -2.36 19.06
C GLU A 236 -14.50 -1.22 18.01
N ARG A 237 -15.21 -0.12 18.33
CA ARG A 237 -15.29 1.07 17.47
C ARG A 237 -13.93 1.65 17.06
N PHE A 238 -12.91 1.59 17.91
CA PHE A 238 -11.56 2.06 17.55
C PHE A 238 -10.75 1.00 16.84
N ALA A 239 -10.86 -0.26 17.26
CA ALA A 239 -10.20 -1.38 16.63
C ALA A 239 -10.62 -1.51 15.16
N GLU A 240 -11.91 -1.40 14.85
CA GLU A 240 -12.47 -1.48 13.49
C GLU A 240 -11.98 -0.38 12.54
N THR A 241 -11.37 0.70 13.05
CA THR A 241 -10.75 1.72 12.18
C THR A 241 -9.46 1.22 11.55
N PHE A 242 -8.88 0.14 12.06
CA PHE A 242 -7.71 -0.51 11.48
C PHE A 242 -8.11 -1.63 10.51
N SER A 243 -7.33 -1.81 9.45
CA SER A 243 -7.54 -2.90 8.49
C SER A 243 -7.50 -4.26 9.21
N GLY A 244 -8.59 -5.03 9.11
CA GLY A 244 -8.76 -6.30 9.81
C GLY A 244 -8.73 -6.20 11.35
N GLY A 245 -8.97 -5.00 11.90
CA GLY A 245 -8.83 -4.71 13.31
C GLY A 245 -7.40 -4.83 13.84
N ALA A 246 -6.40 -4.85 12.96
CA ALA A 246 -5.02 -5.16 13.29
C ALA A 246 -4.23 -3.93 13.71
N TYR A 247 -3.69 -3.93 14.93
CA TYR A 247 -2.89 -2.82 15.45
C TYR A 247 -1.87 -3.27 16.49
N LYS A 248 -0.85 -2.44 16.71
CA LYS A 248 0.14 -2.57 17.77
C LYS A 248 -0.11 -1.53 18.85
N GLU A 249 0.02 -1.92 20.11
CA GLU A 249 0.11 -0.99 21.24
C GLU A 249 1.58 -0.70 21.50
N ILE A 250 1.93 0.58 21.54
CA ILE A 250 3.31 1.04 21.67
C ILE A 250 3.41 2.08 22.78
N THR A 251 4.37 1.90 23.68
CA THR A 251 4.82 2.93 24.61
C THR A 251 5.93 3.75 23.98
N LEU A 252 5.70 5.05 23.83
CA LEU A 252 6.65 5.96 23.19
C LEU A 252 7.97 6.02 23.97
N SER A 253 9.11 5.88 23.29
CA SER A 253 10.43 5.98 23.93
C SER A 253 10.94 7.41 24.08
N GLN A 254 10.36 8.34 23.33
CA GLN A 254 10.72 9.76 23.34
C GLN A 254 9.49 10.61 22.99
N ASP A 255 9.56 11.90 23.30
CA ASP A 255 8.57 12.87 22.83
C ASP A 255 8.45 12.78 21.31
N THR A 256 7.24 12.57 20.82
CA THR A 256 6.97 12.33 19.41
C THR A 256 5.91 13.29 18.91
N THR A 257 6.19 13.93 17.78
CA THR A 257 5.23 14.80 17.11
C THR A 257 4.44 13.99 16.09
N PHE A 258 3.11 14.09 16.19
CA PHE A 258 2.18 13.55 15.20
C PHE A 258 1.35 14.66 14.56
N PHE A 259 0.71 14.34 13.45
CA PHE A 259 -0.12 15.26 12.70
C PHE A 259 -1.56 14.75 12.63
N ARG A 260 -2.54 15.66 12.59
CA ARG A 260 -3.93 15.33 12.29
C ARG A 260 -4.56 16.35 11.37
N GLY A 261 -5.44 15.90 10.49
CA GLY A 261 -6.40 16.76 9.80
C GLY A 261 -7.67 16.90 10.65
N GLY A 262 -8.27 18.08 10.66
CA GLY A 262 -9.48 18.33 11.42
C GLY A 262 -10.08 19.71 11.15
N GLN A 263 -11.04 20.06 11.99
CA GLN A 263 -11.70 21.36 11.96
C GLN A 263 -10.90 22.41 12.72
N SER A 264 -10.82 23.61 12.16
CA SER A 264 -10.26 24.79 12.82
C SER A 264 -10.92 25.02 14.18
N GLY A 265 -10.11 25.34 15.18
CA GLY A 265 -10.54 25.45 16.58
C GLY A 265 -10.70 24.12 17.34
N THR A 266 -10.49 22.96 16.69
CA THR A 266 -10.55 21.64 17.32
C THR A 266 -9.19 20.93 17.24
N GLU A 267 -8.26 21.43 18.04
CA GLU A 267 -6.84 21.05 18.00
C GLU A 267 -6.63 19.55 18.22
N LEU A 268 -7.20 19.01 19.30
CA LEU A 268 -7.09 17.60 19.63
C LEU A 268 -8.23 16.77 19.04
N GLY A 269 -7.90 15.52 18.73
CA GLY A 269 -8.85 14.46 18.43
C GLY A 269 -8.14 13.13 18.60
N ARG A 270 -8.71 12.03 18.14
CA ARG A 270 -8.21 10.68 18.50
C ARG A 270 -7.34 10.01 17.43
N PHE A 271 -7.33 10.56 16.22
CA PHE A 271 -6.68 9.98 15.05
C PHE A 271 -5.58 10.90 14.55
N PHE A 272 -4.40 10.32 14.33
CA PHE A 272 -3.17 11.01 14.00
C PHE A 272 -2.39 10.26 12.92
N SER A 273 -1.31 10.87 12.44
CA SER A 273 -0.45 10.39 11.36
C SER A 273 0.99 10.85 11.58
N TYR A 274 1.95 10.16 10.98
CA TYR A 274 3.36 10.58 10.99
C TYR A 274 3.64 11.75 10.06
N GLU A 275 2.77 11.95 9.09
CA GLU A 275 2.98 12.87 7.99
C GLU A 275 1.97 14.00 8.07
N ARG A 276 2.45 15.22 7.82
CA ARG A 276 1.60 16.40 7.76
C ARG A 276 0.62 16.28 6.59
N PRO A 277 -0.69 16.45 6.82
CA PRO A 277 -1.67 16.51 5.75
C PRO A 277 -1.32 17.62 4.73
N LEU A 278 -1.42 17.30 3.43
CA LEU A 278 -1.07 18.23 2.35
C LEU A 278 -2.29 18.95 1.76
N GLY A 279 -3.48 18.38 1.93
CA GLY A 279 -4.74 18.96 1.47
C GLY A 279 -5.96 18.14 1.91
N VAL A 280 -7.15 18.72 1.78
CA VAL A 280 -8.39 18.10 2.29
C VAL A 280 -8.66 16.76 1.61
N LEU A 281 -8.61 16.73 0.27
CA LEU A 281 -8.94 15.52 -0.50
C LEU A 281 -7.95 14.38 -0.23
N GLN A 282 -6.64 14.66 -0.21
CA GLN A 282 -5.60 13.67 0.10
C GLN A 282 -5.81 13.08 1.49
N THR A 283 -6.08 13.92 2.49
CA THR A 283 -6.34 13.46 3.86
C THR A 283 -7.51 12.47 3.90
N ARG A 284 -8.60 12.76 3.17
CA ARG A 284 -9.79 11.89 3.15
C ARG A 284 -9.52 10.55 2.48
N VAL A 285 -8.82 10.55 1.36
CA VAL A 285 -8.47 9.34 0.61
C VAL A 285 -7.58 8.43 1.47
N ASP A 286 -6.49 8.98 2.00
CA ASP A 286 -5.46 8.22 2.69
C ASP A 286 -5.90 7.73 4.07
N LYS A 287 -6.77 8.49 4.74
CA LYS A 287 -7.26 8.21 6.09
C LYS A 287 -8.71 7.70 6.12
N ALA A 288 -9.25 7.38 4.95
CA ALA A 288 -10.60 6.86 4.79
C ALA A 288 -11.68 7.71 5.49
N VAL A 289 -11.58 9.05 5.41
CA VAL A 289 -12.51 9.95 6.14
C VAL A 289 -13.62 10.46 5.23
N LEU A 290 -14.81 9.89 5.35
CA LEU A 290 -15.99 10.31 4.59
C LEU A 290 -16.41 11.74 4.95
N PRO A 291 -16.68 12.64 3.98
CA PRO A 291 -17.22 13.98 4.25
C PRO A 291 -18.46 13.98 5.13
N LYS A 292 -19.31 12.97 4.95
CA LYS A 292 -20.51 12.72 5.73
C LYS A 292 -20.65 11.23 5.99
N TRP A 293 -20.86 10.86 7.25
CA TRP A 293 -21.03 9.48 7.68
C TRP A 293 -22.48 9.00 7.43
N PRO A 294 -22.73 7.68 7.43
CA PRO A 294 -24.07 7.11 7.20
C PRO A 294 -25.14 7.60 8.19
N ASP A 295 -24.74 7.97 9.41
CA ASP A 295 -25.62 8.57 10.44
C ASP A 295 -25.93 10.05 10.19
N GLY A 296 -25.38 10.64 9.13
CA GLY A 296 -25.57 12.03 8.74
C GLY A 296 -24.60 13.01 9.42
N SER A 297 -23.72 12.54 10.30
CA SER A 297 -22.70 13.40 10.89
C SER A 297 -21.66 13.83 9.85
N GLU A 298 -21.19 15.08 9.93
CA GLU A 298 -20.19 15.63 9.02
C GLU A 298 -18.79 15.54 9.63
N SER A 299 -17.80 15.22 8.81
CA SER A 299 -16.39 15.25 9.21
C SER A 299 -15.71 16.46 8.60
N VAL A 300 -15.59 17.54 9.37
CA VAL A 300 -14.95 18.77 8.87
C VAL A 300 -13.43 18.60 8.89
N ILE A 301 -12.81 18.80 7.73
CA ILE A 301 -11.35 18.85 7.56
C ILE A 301 -11.06 20.12 6.76
N ASP A 302 -10.52 21.12 7.44
CA ASP A 302 -10.11 22.40 6.85
C ASP A 302 -8.72 22.84 7.34
N SER A 303 -8.16 22.15 8.33
CA SER A 303 -6.91 22.51 9.01
C SER A 303 -6.11 21.26 9.36
N PHE A 304 -4.79 21.43 9.51
CA PHE A 304 -3.92 20.44 10.12
C PHE A 304 -3.41 20.95 11.47
N TYR A 305 -3.09 20.00 12.35
CA TYR A 305 -2.45 20.24 13.64
C TYR A 305 -1.22 19.35 13.78
N GLU A 306 -0.17 19.90 14.36
CA GLU A 306 1.06 19.24 14.75
C GLU A 306 1.08 19.16 16.28
N ILE A 307 0.95 17.95 16.81
CA ILE A 307 0.74 17.68 18.23
C ILE A 307 1.93 16.88 18.77
N LYS A 308 2.60 17.41 19.78
CA LYS A 308 3.66 16.72 20.51
C LYS A 308 3.04 15.87 21.61
N ILE A 309 3.35 14.58 21.58
CA ILE A 309 2.94 13.59 22.58
C ILE A 309 4.19 13.18 23.38
N PRO A 310 4.16 13.31 24.72
CA PRO A 310 5.32 12.99 25.55
C PRO A 310 5.75 11.51 25.53
N ALA A 311 7.03 11.27 25.77
CA ALA A 311 7.57 9.94 26.02
C ALA A 311 6.78 9.21 27.13
N GLY A 312 6.71 7.88 27.04
CA GLY A 312 5.96 7.03 27.97
C GLY A 312 4.46 6.93 27.67
N SER A 313 3.93 7.75 26.76
CA SER A 313 2.53 7.66 26.33
C SER A 313 2.26 6.37 25.56
N LYS A 314 1.08 5.78 25.74
CA LYS A 314 0.60 4.65 24.95
C LYS A 314 -0.11 5.13 23.69
N VAL A 315 0.28 4.58 22.55
CA VAL A 315 -0.32 4.86 21.24
C VAL A 315 -0.63 3.55 20.53
N TYR A 316 -1.60 3.58 19.62
CA TYR A 316 -2.00 2.41 18.86
C TYR A 316 -1.79 2.64 17.37
N VAL A 317 -1.07 1.74 16.71
CA VAL A 317 -0.58 1.94 15.34
C VAL A 317 -0.98 0.79 14.44
N GLY A 318 -1.46 1.11 13.24
CA GLY A 318 -1.84 0.13 12.25
C GLY A 318 -2.32 0.80 10.96
N GLU A 319 -2.58 -0.01 9.94
CA GLU A 319 -3.10 0.45 8.66
C GLU A 319 -4.56 0.90 8.80
N VAL A 320 -4.92 2.03 8.19
CA VAL A 320 -6.30 2.52 8.13
C VAL A 320 -7.18 1.54 7.35
N GLY A 321 -8.29 1.15 7.96
CA GLY A 321 -9.30 0.29 7.36
C GLY A 321 -10.05 0.96 6.22
N TYR A 322 -10.46 0.16 5.24
CA TYR A 322 -11.21 0.58 4.08
C TYR A 322 -12.60 1.11 4.46
N GLN A 323 -13.03 2.22 3.84
CA GLN A 323 -14.39 2.75 4.01
C GLN A 323 -15.22 2.72 2.72
N SER A 324 -14.64 3.11 1.58
CA SER A 324 -15.34 3.10 0.28
C SER A 324 -14.36 3.19 -0.89
N ASP A 325 -14.87 3.01 -2.12
CA ASP A 325 -14.03 2.97 -3.33
C ASP A 325 -13.20 4.26 -3.52
N ILE A 326 -13.77 5.40 -3.12
CA ILE A 326 -13.12 6.72 -3.21
C ILE A 326 -12.34 7.10 -1.94
N PHE A 327 -12.54 6.38 -0.83
CA PHE A 327 -11.85 6.57 0.45
C PHE A 327 -11.27 5.24 0.94
N PRO A 328 -10.25 4.71 0.23
CA PRO A 328 -9.77 3.36 0.44
C PRO A 328 -8.92 3.20 1.71
N GLY A 329 -8.39 4.27 2.29
CA GLY A 329 -7.45 4.17 3.40
C GLY A 329 -6.11 3.60 2.95
N GLY A 330 -5.56 2.66 3.73
CA GLY A 330 -4.33 1.93 3.38
C GLY A 330 -3.02 2.61 3.76
N THR A 331 -3.08 3.77 4.42
CA THR A 331 -1.91 4.38 5.07
C THR A 331 -1.88 4.05 6.56
N GLU A 332 -0.74 4.18 7.22
CA GLU A 332 -0.70 4.04 8.69
C GLU A 332 -1.44 5.17 9.40
N GLN A 333 -2.14 4.83 10.47
CA GLN A 333 -2.69 5.79 11.44
C GLN A 333 -2.17 5.50 12.84
N VAL A 334 -2.23 6.53 13.67
CA VAL A 334 -1.95 6.46 15.10
C VAL A 334 -3.23 6.85 15.83
N VAL A 335 -3.73 5.97 16.69
CA VAL A 335 -4.90 6.22 17.53
C VAL A 335 -4.44 6.48 18.95
N ILE A 336 -4.93 7.58 19.52
CA ILE A 336 -4.80 7.91 20.94
C ILE A 336 -6.21 8.17 21.44
N PRO A 337 -6.80 7.29 22.28
CA PRO A 337 -8.21 7.44 22.65
C PRO A 337 -8.51 8.74 23.41
N ALA A 338 -7.63 9.19 24.30
CA ALA A 338 -7.86 10.37 25.13
C ALA A 338 -6.58 11.23 25.28
N PRO A 339 -6.08 11.87 24.20
CA PRO A 339 -4.85 12.64 24.26
C PRO A 339 -4.93 13.85 25.19
N TRP A 340 -6.13 14.40 25.42
CA TRP A 340 -6.35 15.49 26.39
C TRP A 340 -6.13 15.07 27.85
N GLU A 341 -6.07 13.76 28.16
CA GLU A 341 -5.79 13.26 29.50
C GLU A 341 -4.29 13.03 29.74
N ILE A 342 -3.46 13.13 28.69
CA ILE A 342 -2.01 12.91 28.78
C ILE A 342 -1.33 14.23 29.21
N PRO A 343 -0.69 14.27 30.39
CA PRO A 343 0.02 15.46 30.83
C PRO A 343 1.18 15.80 29.89
N GLY A 344 1.28 17.06 29.48
CA GLY A 344 2.37 17.55 28.62
C GLY A 344 2.11 17.44 27.12
N VAL A 345 0.91 17.05 26.68
CA VAL A 345 0.50 17.18 25.28
C VAL A 345 0.44 18.65 24.89
N GLU A 346 1.03 18.97 23.73
CA GLU A 346 1.17 20.34 23.26
C GLU A 346 0.87 20.43 21.76
N THR A 347 0.06 21.42 21.36
CA THR A 347 -0.09 21.82 19.96
C THR A 347 1.10 22.69 19.57
N VAL A 348 2.00 22.15 18.76
CA VAL A 348 3.24 22.82 18.34
C VAL A 348 3.00 23.77 17.16
N ASN A 349 2.11 23.38 16.25
CA ASN A 349 1.83 24.15 15.04
C ASN A 349 0.45 23.78 14.48
N PHE A 350 -0.14 24.67 13.69
CA PHE A 350 -1.37 24.41 12.96
C PHE A 350 -1.49 25.31 11.74
N GLY A 351 -2.40 24.98 10.82
CA GLY A 351 -2.69 25.85 9.68
C GLY A 351 -3.78 25.29 8.77
N GLY A 352 -4.28 26.14 7.89
CA GLY A 352 -5.30 25.76 6.93
C GLY A 352 -4.81 24.75 5.90
N LEU A 353 -5.70 23.83 5.52
CA LEU A 353 -5.56 22.94 4.38
C LEU A 353 -6.28 23.54 3.17
N LYS A 354 -5.72 23.26 1.99
CA LYS A 354 -6.30 23.68 0.71
C LYS A 354 -7.17 22.59 0.09
#